data_AF-A0A1A0IHK6-F1
#
_entry.id   AF-A0A1A0IHK6-F1
#
_cell.length_a   1.000
_cell.length_b   1.000
_cell.length_c   1.000
_cell.angle_alpha   90.00
_cell.angle_beta   90.00
_cell.angle_gamma   90.00
#
_symmetry.space_group_name_H-M   'P 1'
#
loop_
_entity.id
_entity.type
_entity.pdbx_description
1 polymer ?
#
loop_
_entity_poly.entity_id
_entity_poly.type
_entity_poly.pdbx_seq_one_letter_code
_entity_poly.pdbx_strand_id
1 'polypeptide(L)'
;MVSWLLRGVVMTAVHVVARVLLGIAVVQSPLHSTAWRTIAVAAVVFIALVWGGFDGIRDARAHPDPDDYDDLTIRWLKAGVFAGLVSCLICWILGTIGVQGISESSFFIEIIAGGSFIALLIFFPAFIGASLGRWLTRRDQRKEQRRLDDESNRVDDSRDDDTAVIERTDERTVAKSGADPA
;
A
#
# COMPACT_ATOMS: atom_id res chain seq x y z
N MET A 1 4.80 -9.95 15.87
CA MET A 1 6.10 -9.24 16.03
C MET A 1 7.05 -9.35 14.82
N VAL A 2 6.97 -10.39 13.97
CA VAL A 2 7.95 -10.63 12.87
C VAL A 2 7.62 -9.93 11.53
N SER A 3 6.44 -9.33 11.37
CA SER A 3 5.96 -8.86 10.06
C SER A 3 6.80 -7.71 9.47
N TRP A 4 7.42 -6.91 10.34
CA TRP A 4 8.32 -5.84 9.93
C TRP A 4 9.68 -6.40 9.44
N LEU A 5 10.23 -7.38 10.15
CA LEU A 5 11.53 -8.00 9.82
C LEU A 5 11.49 -8.66 8.43
N LEU A 6 10.41 -9.37 8.12
CA LEU A 6 10.23 -10.00 6.81
C LEU A 6 10.31 -8.99 5.66
N ARG A 7 9.67 -7.82 5.81
CA ARG A 7 9.73 -6.73 4.81
C ARG A 7 11.15 -6.21 4.65
N GLY A 8 11.84 -5.98 5.77
CA GLY A 8 13.24 -5.56 5.77
C GLY A 8 14.16 -6.56 5.07
N VAL A 9 14.02 -7.86 5.38
CA VAL A 9 14.81 -8.93 4.76
C VAL A 9 14.55 -9.05 3.26
N VAL A 10 13.29 -9.03 2.83
CA VAL A 10 12.96 -9.11 1.40
C VAL A 10 13.47 -7.88 0.66
N MET A 11 13.32 -6.67 1.22
CA MET A 11 13.85 -5.46 0.59
C MET A 11 15.38 -5.46 0.52
N THR A 12 16.04 -6.02 1.54
CA THR A 12 17.50 -6.24 1.51
C THR A 12 17.87 -7.15 0.35
N ALA A 13 17.20 -8.29 0.21
CA ALA A 13 17.44 -9.25 -0.87
C ALA A 13 17.20 -8.62 -2.24
N VAL A 14 16.07 -7.90 -2.43
CA VAL A 14 15.76 -7.17 -3.67
C VAL A 14 16.87 -6.16 -3.99
N HIS A 15 17.33 -5.40 -3.01
CA HIS A 15 18.37 -4.39 -3.23
C HIS A 15 19.72 -5.03 -3.58
N VAL A 16 20.13 -6.09 -2.88
CA VAL A 16 21.36 -6.82 -3.15
C VAL A 16 21.33 -7.45 -4.54
N VAL A 17 20.22 -8.09 -4.92
CA VAL A 17 20.05 -8.66 -6.26
C VAL A 17 20.11 -7.57 -7.33
N ALA A 18 19.43 -6.44 -7.13
CA ALA A 18 19.48 -5.31 -8.05
C ALA A 18 20.92 -4.77 -8.21
N ARG A 19 21.68 -4.64 -7.11
CA ARG A 19 23.09 -4.25 -7.11
C ARG A 19 23.97 -5.23 -7.86
N VAL A 20 23.80 -6.54 -7.65
CA VAL A 20 24.58 -7.58 -8.33
C VAL A 20 24.30 -7.58 -9.82
N LEU A 21 23.03 -7.53 -10.23
CA LEU A 21 22.63 -7.44 -11.63
C LEU A 21 23.18 -6.18 -12.29
N LEU A 22 23.16 -5.05 -11.58
CA LEU A 22 23.74 -3.80 -12.05
C LEU A 22 25.26 -3.92 -12.23
N GLY A 23 25.97 -4.55 -11.29
CA GLY A 23 27.41 -4.81 -11.40
C GLY A 23 27.72 -5.61 -12.68
N ILE A 24 26.96 -6.68 -12.93
CA ILE A 24 27.11 -7.50 -14.14
C ILE A 24 26.81 -6.69 -15.40
N ALA A 25 25.70 -5.93 -15.42
CA ALA A 25 25.28 -5.13 -16.57
C ALA A 25 26.29 -4.03 -16.92
N VAL A 26 26.88 -3.38 -15.91
CA VAL A 26 27.91 -2.34 -16.10
C VAL A 26 29.18 -2.94 -16.70
N VAL A 27 29.59 -4.14 -16.27
CA VAL A 27 30.75 -4.84 -16.83
C VAL A 27 30.51 -5.26 -18.29
N GLN A 28 29.29 -5.71 -18.61
CA GLN A 28 28.94 -6.20 -19.96
C GLN A 28 28.65 -5.08 -20.96
N SER A 29 28.11 -3.94 -20.52
CA SER A 29 27.69 -2.83 -21.39
C SER A 29 28.08 -1.46 -20.82
N PRO A 30 29.38 -1.08 -20.86
CA PRO A 30 29.87 0.18 -20.28
C PRO A 30 29.22 1.44 -20.87
N LEU A 31 28.87 1.41 -22.15
CA LEU A 31 28.31 2.54 -22.92
C LEU A 31 26.92 3.01 -22.45
N HIS A 32 26.20 2.19 -21.67
CA HIS A 32 24.85 2.50 -21.16
C HIS A 32 24.76 2.47 -19.63
N SER A 33 25.87 2.66 -18.92
CA SER A 33 25.96 2.56 -17.45
C SER A 33 24.92 3.43 -16.71
N THR A 34 24.63 4.63 -17.21
CA THR A 34 23.59 5.51 -16.63
C THR A 34 22.18 4.93 -16.76
N ALA A 35 21.84 4.35 -17.91
CA ALA A 35 20.50 3.79 -18.16
C ALA A 35 20.23 2.56 -17.28
N TRP A 36 21.23 1.69 -17.11
CA TRP A 36 21.11 0.53 -16.23
C TRP A 36 20.95 0.94 -14.76
N ARG A 37 21.70 1.96 -14.33
CA ARG A 37 21.55 2.54 -12.97
C ARG A 37 20.15 3.09 -12.74
N THR A 38 19.63 3.89 -13.66
CA THR A 38 18.29 4.47 -13.51
C THR A 38 17.21 3.40 -13.50
N ILE A 39 17.30 2.38 -14.35
CA ILE A 39 16.36 1.25 -14.37
C ILE A 39 16.41 0.47 -13.04
N ALA A 40 17.60 0.17 -12.52
CA ALA A 40 17.74 -0.55 -11.25
C ALA A 40 17.12 0.22 -10.07
N VAL A 41 17.40 1.53 -9.99
CA VAL A 41 16.79 2.40 -8.96
C VAL A 41 15.27 2.46 -9.14
N ALA A 42 14.79 2.67 -10.37
CA ALA A 42 13.37 2.71 -10.67
C ALA A 42 12.66 1.40 -10.30
N ALA A 43 13.29 0.25 -10.53
CA ALA A 43 12.74 -1.05 -10.14
C ALA A 43 12.61 -1.19 -8.62
N VAL A 44 13.63 -0.82 -7.85
CA VAL A 44 13.59 -0.84 -6.37
C VAL A 44 12.47 0.08 -5.85
N VAL A 45 12.40 1.31 -6.39
CA VAL A 45 11.37 2.29 -6.05
C VAL A 45 9.97 1.77 -6.39
N PHE A 46 9.79 1.17 -7.56
CA PHE A 46 8.51 0.63 -8.00
C PHE A 46 8.05 -0.53 -7.12
N ILE A 47 8.94 -1.47 -6.78
CA ILE A 47 8.64 -2.58 -5.86
C ILE A 47 8.23 -2.05 -4.49
N ALA A 48 8.97 -1.08 -3.95
CA ALA A 48 8.66 -0.47 -2.66
C ALA A 48 7.30 0.27 -2.68
N LEU A 49 7.02 1.01 -3.76
CA LEU A 49 5.75 1.72 -3.96
C LEU A 49 4.56 0.76 -4.03
N VAL A 50 4.66 -0.27 -4.88
CA VAL A 50 3.59 -1.26 -5.09
C VAL A 50 3.32 -2.03 -3.80
N TRP A 51 4.37 -2.50 -3.12
CA TRP A 51 4.21 -3.21 -1.86
C TRP A 51 3.66 -2.29 -0.77
N GLY A 52 4.20 -1.08 -0.61
CA GLY A 52 3.65 -0.08 0.29
C GLY A 52 2.15 0.15 0.04
N GLY A 53 1.76 0.26 -1.24
CA GLY A 53 0.37 0.31 -1.68
C GLY A 53 -0.48 -0.86 -1.20
N PHE A 54 -0.06 -2.09 -1.50
CA PHE A 54 -0.76 -3.29 -1.03
C PHE A 54 -0.90 -3.33 0.49
N ASP A 55 0.15 -2.95 1.22
CA ASP A 55 0.11 -2.86 2.68
C ASP A 55 -0.90 -1.81 3.16
N GLY A 56 -0.96 -0.64 2.53
CA GLY A 56 -1.91 0.43 2.86
C GLY A 56 -3.37 0.04 2.56
N ILE A 57 -3.63 -0.65 1.44
CA ILE A 57 -4.96 -1.18 1.12
C ILE A 57 -5.35 -2.27 2.12
N ARG A 58 -4.42 -3.17 2.46
CA ARG A 58 -4.67 -4.25 3.43
C ARG A 58 -4.99 -3.68 4.81
N ASP A 59 -4.26 -2.66 5.24
CA ASP A 59 -4.48 -1.97 6.51
C ASP A 59 -5.83 -1.25 6.55
N ALA A 60 -6.17 -0.47 5.51
CA ALA A 60 -7.47 0.21 5.44
C ALA A 60 -8.68 -0.74 5.35
N ARG A 61 -8.48 -1.99 4.90
CA ARG A 61 -9.53 -3.03 4.92
C ARG A 61 -9.66 -3.72 6.27
N ALA A 62 -8.56 -3.83 7.03
CA ALA A 62 -8.55 -4.44 8.35
C ALA A 62 -9.11 -3.50 9.43
N HIS A 63 -8.90 -2.18 9.26
CA HIS A 63 -9.31 -1.15 10.20
C HIS A 63 -10.31 -0.18 9.51
N PRO A 64 -11.62 -0.31 9.76
CA PRO A 64 -12.64 0.60 9.21
C PRO A 64 -12.52 2.03 9.76
N ASP A 65 -12.12 2.15 11.03
CA ASP A 65 -11.90 3.44 11.69
C ASP A 65 -10.47 3.96 11.41
N PRO A 66 -10.32 5.20 10.90
CA PRO A 66 -9.02 5.88 10.77
C PRO A 66 -8.12 5.87 12.00
N ASP A 67 -8.70 5.87 13.20
CA ASP A 67 -7.94 5.98 14.44
C ASP A 67 -7.28 4.66 14.87
N ASP A 68 -7.74 3.53 14.31
CA ASP A 68 -7.19 2.19 14.55
C ASP A 68 -6.09 1.79 13.55
N TYR A 69 -5.62 2.73 12.73
CA TYR A 69 -4.65 2.41 11.68
C TYR A 69 -3.31 2.00 12.27
N ASP A 70 -2.75 0.91 11.75
CA ASP A 70 -1.41 0.49 12.13
C ASP A 70 -0.38 1.57 11.74
N ASP A 71 0.69 1.71 12.53
CA ASP A 71 1.77 2.64 12.22
C ASP A 71 2.71 2.09 11.12
N LEU A 72 2.17 2.01 9.90
CA LEU A 72 2.88 1.57 8.69
C LEU A 72 4.08 2.46 8.40
N THR A 73 4.02 3.75 8.74
CA THR A 73 5.12 4.70 8.55
C THR A 73 6.33 4.26 9.34
N ILE A 74 6.17 4.00 10.66
CA ILE A 74 7.27 3.52 11.49
C ILE A 74 7.77 2.15 11.04
N ARG A 75 6.87 1.25 10.62
CA ARG A 75 7.27 -0.07 10.10
C ARG A 75 8.13 0.06 8.84
N TRP A 76 7.71 0.84 7.85
CA TRP A 76 8.49 1.03 6.62
C TRP A 76 9.79 1.79 6.87
N LEU A 77 9.81 2.73 7.83
CA LEU A 77 11.03 3.43 8.22
C LEU A 77 12.06 2.47 8.80
N LYS A 78 11.67 1.66 9.78
CA LYS A 78 12.55 0.63 10.34
C LYS A 78 13.05 -0.30 9.22
N ALA A 79 12.19 -0.66 8.25
CA ALA A 79 12.51 -1.63 7.21
C ALA A 79 13.55 -1.08 6.24
N GLY A 80 13.39 0.19 5.85
CA GLY A 80 14.36 0.92 5.05
C GLY A 80 15.70 1.04 5.75
N VAL A 81 15.73 1.40 7.04
CA VAL A 81 16.99 1.49 7.82
C VAL A 81 17.68 0.14 7.91
N PHE A 82 16.94 -0.92 8.26
CA PHE A 82 17.50 -2.28 8.31
C PHE A 82 18.05 -2.71 6.95
N ALA A 83 17.29 -2.52 5.88
CA ALA A 83 17.71 -2.88 4.55
C ALA A 83 18.94 -2.07 4.09
N GLY A 84 19.00 -0.78 4.40
CA GLY A 84 20.15 0.07 4.10
C GLY A 84 21.42 -0.42 4.78
N LEU A 85 21.37 -0.70 6.08
CA LEU A 85 22.53 -1.15 6.84
C LEU A 85 22.99 -2.54 6.40
N VAL A 86 22.07 -3.49 6.28
CA VAL A 86 22.41 -4.89 5.95
C VAL A 86 22.86 -5.01 4.50
N SER A 87 22.24 -4.30 3.55
CA SER A 87 22.67 -4.34 2.15
C SER A 87 24.05 -3.71 1.96
N CYS A 88 24.36 -2.59 2.63
CA CYS A 88 25.70 -2.00 2.61
C CYS A 88 26.74 -2.95 3.20
N LEU A 89 26.43 -3.61 4.32
CA LEU A 89 27.32 -4.61 4.91
C LEU A 89 27.60 -5.76 3.93
N ILE A 90 26.55 -6.31 3.29
CA ILE A 90 26.68 -7.39 2.31
C ILE A 90 27.49 -6.92 1.09
N CYS A 91 27.17 -5.78 0.51
CA CYS A 91 27.87 -5.24 -0.66
C CYS A 91 29.34 -4.95 -0.34
N TRP A 92 29.65 -4.45 0.85
CA TRP A 92 31.02 -4.24 1.28
C TRP A 92 31.79 -5.58 1.38
N ILE A 93 31.19 -6.62 1.99
CA ILE A 93 31.79 -7.96 2.04
C ILE A 93 32.02 -8.50 0.62
N LEU A 94 31.07 -8.32 -0.29
CA LEU A 94 31.22 -8.75 -1.69
C LEU A 94 32.33 -7.99 -2.43
N GLY A 95 32.50 -6.69 -2.14
CA GLY A 95 33.59 -5.88 -2.66
C GLY A 95 34.96 -6.35 -2.14
N THR A 96 35.06 -6.68 -0.85
CA THR A 96 36.34 -7.12 -0.26
C THR A 96 36.80 -8.49 -0.75
N ILE A 97 35.88 -9.40 -1.10
CA ILE A 97 36.22 -10.72 -1.67
C ILE A 97 36.48 -10.68 -3.19
N GLY A 98 36.46 -9.51 -3.81
CA GLY A 98 36.95 -9.32 -5.19
C GLY A 98 35.88 -9.27 -6.28
N VAL A 99 34.61 -9.05 -5.95
CA VAL A 99 33.59 -8.79 -6.98
C VAL A 99 33.78 -7.36 -7.53
N GLN A 100 34.40 -7.27 -8.70
CA GLN A 100 34.72 -6.00 -9.36
C GLN A 100 33.45 -5.18 -9.65
N GLY A 101 33.48 -3.88 -9.35
CA GLY A 101 32.40 -2.94 -9.64
C GLY A 101 31.31 -2.77 -8.57
N ILE A 102 31.45 -3.42 -7.39
CA ILE A 102 30.44 -3.35 -6.31
C ILE A 102 30.76 -2.30 -5.24
N SER A 103 32.03 -2.12 -4.85
CA SER A 103 32.42 -1.07 -3.90
C SER A 103 33.91 -0.71 -4.02
N GLU A 104 34.21 0.58 -4.13
CA GLU A 104 35.57 1.15 -4.09
C GLU A 104 35.74 2.10 -2.89
N SER A 105 34.71 2.26 -2.06
CA SER A 105 34.70 3.26 -0.97
C SER A 105 35.02 2.64 0.39
N SER A 106 35.38 3.50 1.35
CA SER A 106 35.57 3.09 2.74
C SER A 106 34.24 2.61 3.35
N PHE A 107 34.30 1.57 4.17
CA PHE A 107 33.16 0.94 4.84
C PHE A 107 32.20 1.95 5.49
N PHE A 108 32.75 2.93 6.21
CA PHE A 108 31.96 3.93 6.93
C PHE A 108 31.20 4.86 5.99
N ILE A 109 31.80 5.23 4.85
CA ILE A 109 31.15 6.08 3.85
C ILE A 109 30.00 5.32 3.20
N GLU A 110 30.20 4.04 2.87
CA GLU A 110 29.15 3.22 2.25
C GLU A 110 27.96 3.01 3.19
N ILE A 111 28.20 2.76 4.49
CA ILE A 111 27.11 2.65 5.48
C ILE A 111 26.36 3.96 5.66
N ILE A 112 27.06 5.10 5.80
CA ILE A 112 26.39 6.36 6.11
C ILE A 112 25.68 6.89 4.87
N ALA A 113 26.41 7.09 3.77
CA ALA A 113 25.85 7.67 2.55
C ALA A 113 24.96 6.67 1.81
N GLY A 114 25.48 5.45 1.60
CA GLY A 114 24.74 4.39 0.92
C GLY A 114 23.55 3.91 1.75
N GLY A 115 23.75 3.65 3.05
CA GLY A 115 22.67 3.20 3.93
C GLY A 115 21.54 4.23 4.04
N SER A 116 21.86 5.53 4.17
CA SER A 116 20.84 6.59 4.18
C SER A 116 20.08 6.69 2.86
N PHE A 117 20.80 6.59 1.73
CA PHE A 117 20.19 6.63 0.41
C PHE A 117 19.24 5.44 0.18
N ILE A 118 19.67 4.23 0.54
CA ILE A 118 18.86 3.02 0.40
C ILE A 118 17.65 3.07 1.34
N ALA A 119 17.84 3.55 2.57
CA ALA A 119 16.73 3.73 3.50
C ALA A 119 15.67 4.68 2.94
N LEU A 120 16.06 5.81 2.35
CA LEU A 120 15.15 6.76 1.70
C LEU A 120 14.48 6.17 0.45
N LEU A 121 15.23 5.46 -0.39
CA LEU A 121 14.71 4.80 -1.60
C LEU A 121 13.67 3.74 -1.29
N ILE A 122 13.70 3.13 -0.11
CA ILE A 122 12.69 2.16 0.31
C ILE A 122 11.55 2.87 1.03
N PHE A 123 11.88 3.67 2.05
CA PHE A 123 10.89 4.29 2.94
C PHE A 123 9.96 5.24 2.19
N PHE A 124 10.51 6.18 1.41
CA PHE A 124 9.73 7.25 0.82
C PHE A 124 8.67 6.74 -0.20
N PRO A 125 9.02 5.91 -1.21
CA PRO A 125 8.02 5.38 -2.10
C PRO A 125 7.05 4.42 -1.43
N ALA A 126 7.48 3.63 -0.44
CA ALA A 126 6.57 2.78 0.32
C ALA A 126 5.56 3.59 1.14
N PHE A 127 5.99 4.71 1.73
CA PHE A 127 5.11 5.65 2.42
C PHE A 127 4.07 6.27 1.48
N ILE A 128 4.49 6.71 0.29
CA ILE A 128 3.58 7.21 -0.75
C ILE A 128 2.60 6.11 -1.17
N GLY A 129 3.10 4.90 -1.43
CA GLY A 129 2.29 3.74 -1.77
C GLY A 129 1.22 3.47 -0.70
N ALA A 130 1.63 3.35 0.57
CA ALA A 130 0.71 3.07 1.67
C ALA A 130 -0.36 4.16 1.83
N SER A 131 0.04 5.42 1.67
CA SER A 131 -0.89 6.57 1.71
C SER A 131 -1.91 6.51 0.58
N LEU A 132 -1.45 6.23 -0.66
CA LEU A 132 -2.34 6.04 -1.82
C LEU A 132 -3.27 4.84 -1.65
N GLY A 133 -2.76 3.73 -1.11
CA GLY A 133 -3.54 2.52 -0.84
C GLY A 133 -4.68 2.76 0.15
N ARG A 134 -4.39 3.48 1.24
CA ARG A 134 -5.41 3.91 2.22
C ARG A 134 -6.43 4.84 1.60
N TRP A 135 -5.99 5.82 0.81
CA TRP A 135 -6.87 6.78 0.14
C TRP A 135 -7.82 6.10 -0.86
N LEU A 136 -7.31 5.17 -1.67
CA LEU A 136 -8.10 4.44 -2.67
C LEU A 136 -9.20 3.60 -1.98
N THR A 137 -8.84 2.89 -0.91
CA THR A 137 -9.78 2.06 -0.13
C THR A 137 -10.88 2.91 0.52
N ARG A 138 -10.54 4.04 1.14
CA ARG A 138 -11.52 4.96 1.73
C ARG A 138 -12.49 5.51 0.69
N ARG A 139 -12.00 5.77 -0.52
CA ARG A 139 -12.83 6.25 -1.63
C ARG A 139 -13.85 5.20 -2.05
N ASP A 140 -13.46 3.93 -2.06
CA ASP A 140 -14.35 2.83 -2.41
C ASP A 140 -15.36 2.54 -1.29
N GLN A 141 -14.95 2.54 -0.01
CA GLN A 141 -15.87 2.42 1.13
C GLN A 141 -16.93 3.52 1.15
N ARG A 142 -16.55 4.78 0.88
CA ARG A 142 -17.51 5.89 0.81
C ARG A 142 -18.50 5.77 -0.35
N LYS A 143 -18.08 5.18 -1.48
CA LYS A 143 -19.00 4.92 -2.60
C LYS A 143 -19.98 3.81 -2.26
N GLU A 144 -19.51 2.77 -1.58
CA GLU A 144 -20.36 1.66 -1.16
C GLU A 144 -21.39 2.11 -0.12
N GLN A 145 -20.97 2.87 0.88
CA GLN A 145 -21.87 3.41 1.89
C GLN A 145 -22.97 4.28 1.26
N ARG A 146 -22.63 5.15 0.30
CA ARG A 146 -23.63 5.92 -0.46
C ARG A 146 -24.60 5.04 -1.25
N ARG A 147 -24.13 3.93 -1.84
CA ARG A 147 -25.02 2.99 -2.55
C ARG A 147 -26.00 2.32 -1.59
N LEU A 148 -25.53 1.90 -0.43
CA LEU A 148 -26.37 1.30 0.62
C LEU A 148 -27.39 2.30 1.18
N ASP A 149 -26.97 3.55 1.40
CA ASP A 149 -27.87 4.63 1.85
C ASP A 149 -28.95 4.92 0.79
N ASP A 150 -28.57 5.02 -0.49
CA ASP A 150 -29.51 5.22 -1.61
C ASP A 150 -30.51 4.05 -1.76
N GLU A 151 -30.04 2.81 -1.57
CA GLU A 151 -30.90 1.61 -1.61
C GLU A 151 -31.86 1.56 -0.42
N SER A 152 -31.36 1.82 0.79
CA SER A 152 -32.18 1.89 2.00
C SER A 152 -33.28 2.95 1.86
N ASN A 153 -32.94 4.14 1.36
CA ASN A 153 -33.90 5.24 1.21
C ASN A 153 -34.99 4.91 0.17
N ARG A 154 -34.65 4.16 -0.90
CA ARG A 154 -35.63 3.68 -1.88
C ARG A 154 -36.58 2.63 -1.30
N VAL A 155 -36.07 1.73 -0.47
CA VAL A 155 -36.89 0.71 0.19
C VAL A 155 -37.85 1.34 1.19
N ASP A 156 -37.40 2.37 1.92
CA ASP A 156 -38.25 3.11 2.87
C ASP A 156 -39.39 3.86 2.15
N ASP A 157 -39.08 4.59 1.09
CA ASP A 157 -40.06 5.29 0.25
C ASP A 157 -41.10 4.32 -0.36
N SER A 158 -40.66 3.13 -0.77
CA SER A 158 -41.57 2.08 -1.28
C SER A 158 -42.47 1.50 -0.19
N ARG A 159 -41.95 1.33 1.04
CA ARG A 159 -42.74 0.82 2.18
C ARG A 159 -43.79 1.83 2.61
N ASP A 160 -43.47 3.11 2.63
CA ASP A 160 -44.42 4.15 2.99
C ASP A 160 -45.57 4.22 1.97
N ASP A 161 -45.30 4.07 0.67
CA ASP A 161 -46.34 4.01 -0.36
C ASP A 161 -47.25 2.77 -0.18
N ASP A 162 -46.69 1.58 0.03
CA ASP A 162 -47.46 0.36 0.30
C ASP A 162 -48.33 0.50 1.56
N THR A 163 -47.79 1.09 2.63
CA THR A 163 -48.51 1.27 3.90
C THR A 163 -49.65 2.28 3.73
N ALA A 164 -49.42 3.37 3.02
CA ALA A 164 -50.45 4.37 2.69
C ALA A 164 -51.55 3.79 1.78
N VAL A 165 -51.20 2.89 0.85
CA VAL A 165 -52.18 2.17 0.01
C VAL A 165 -53.04 1.23 0.86
N ILE A 166 -52.46 0.51 1.82
CA ILE A 166 -53.21 -0.38 2.73
C ILE A 166 -54.17 0.42 3.61
N GLU A 167 -53.71 1.49 4.27
CA GLU A 167 -54.56 2.34 5.13
C GLU A 167 -55.73 2.94 4.36
N ARG A 168 -55.47 3.50 3.16
CA ARG A 168 -56.53 4.03 2.29
C ARG A 168 -57.51 2.95 1.84
N THR A 169 -57.05 1.72 1.64
CA THR A 169 -57.93 0.61 1.27
C THR A 169 -58.84 0.24 2.45
N ASP A 170 -58.28 0.14 3.66
CA ASP A 170 -59.01 -0.21 4.87
C ASP A 170 -60.11 0.81 5.21
N GLU A 171 -59.79 2.11 5.16
CA GLU A 171 -60.76 3.21 5.32
C GLU A 171 -61.93 3.11 4.33
N ARG A 172 -61.63 2.75 3.07
CA ARG A 172 -62.65 2.55 2.02
C ARG A 172 -63.57 1.38 2.33
N THR A 173 -63.02 0.29 2.87
CA THR A 173 -63.79 -0.90 3.27
C THR A 173 -64.70 -0.59 4.45
N VAL A 174 -64.20 0.13 5.46
CA VAL A 174 -64.97 0.57 6.62
C VAL A 174 -66.10 1.52 6.23
N ALA A 175 -65.82 2.52 5.38
CA ALA A 175 -66.82 3.45 4.88
C ALA A 175 -67.94 2.75 4.08
N LYS A 176 -67.61 1.69 3.33
CA LYS A 176 -68.58 0.92 2.55
C LYS A 176 -69.43 -0.01 3.43
N SER A 177 -68.87 -0.53 4.53
CA SER A 177 -69.59 -1.38 5.48
C SER A 177 -70.54 -0.61 6.40
N GLY A 178 -70.29 0.68 6.65
CA GLY A 178 -71.18 1.55 7.45
C GLY A 178 -72.35 2.16 6.67
N ALA A 179 -72.37 1.99 5.34
CA ALA A 179 -73.36 2.59 4.44
C ALA A 179 -74.45 1.61 3.98
N ASP A 180 -74.52 0.40 4.53
CA ASP A 180 -75.58 -0.58 4.25
C ASP A 180 -76.66 -0.47 5.34
N PRO A 181 -77.76 0.28 5.14
CA PRO A 181 -78.89 0.25 6.04
C PRO A 181 -79.68 -1.05 5.85
N ALA A 182 -79.93 -1.74 6.95
CA ALA A 182 -80.87 -2.86 7.05
C ALA A 182 -82.32 -2.44 6.70
#